data_AF-A0A164HVV4-F1
#
_entry.id   AF-A0A164HVV4-F1
#
_cell.length_a   1.000
_cell.length_b   1.000
_cell.length_c   1.000
_cell.angle_alpha   90.00
_cell.angle_beta   90.00
_cell.angle_gamma   90.00
#
_symmetry.space_group_name_H-M   'P 1'
#
loop_
_entity.id
_entity.type
_entity.pdbx_description
1 polymer ?
#
loop_
_entity_poly.entity_id
_entity_poly.type
_entity_poly.pdbx_seq_one_letter_code
_entity_poly.pdbx_strand_id
1 'polypeptide(L)'
;KVQTLRFSTLEWPPYTGARLTGQGETSLLLQRVFRQLGYQVQIDVMPWSDAMALVNQQQQGFRGFFPEYPLLDSRYIQTSAIGYSELGLVEPVQAPLLL
;
A
#
# COMPACT_ATOMS: atom_id res chain seq x y z
N LYS A 1 -4.96 -26.11 5.31
CA LYS A 1 -4.73 -25.32 4.07
C LYS A 1 -4.27 -23.93 4.48
N VAL A 2 -3.26 -23.35 3.84
CA VAL A 2 -2.84 -21.97 4.06
C VAL A 2 -3.91 -21.03 3.47
N GLN A 3 -4.37 -20.04 4.23
CA GLN A 3 -5.36 -19.07 3.76
C GLN A 3 -4.66 -17.92 3.03
N THR A 4 -5.22 -17.51 1.89
CA THR A 4 -4.73 -16.36 1.11
C THR A 4 -5.59 -15.13 1.39
N LEU A 5 -4.93 -14.02 1.76
CA LEU A 5 -5.53 -12.71 1.96
C LEU A 5 -5.23 -11.83 0.75
N ARG A 6 -6.24 -11.10 0.25
CA ARG A 6 -6.10 -10.18 -0.87
C ARG A 6 -6.02 -8.74 -0.37
N PHE A 7 -5.04 -8.01 -0.86
CA PHE A 7 -4.86 -6.59 -0.58
C PHE A 7 -4.73 -5.81 -1.89
N SER A 8 -5.28 -4.60 -1.92
CA SER A 8 -5.13 -3.67 -3.03
C SER A 8 -4.08 -2.60 -2.71
N THR A 9 -3.42 -2.09 -3.73
CA THR A 9 -2.45 -0.99 -3.60
C THR A 9 -2.39 -0.14 -4.87
N LEU A 10 -1.59 0.93 -4.84
CA LEU A 10 -1.33 1.82 -5.96
C LEU A 10 0.08 1.66 -6.52
N GLU A 11 0.29 2.25 -7.70
CA GLU A 11 1.63 2.42 -8.27
C GLU A 11 2.32 3.59 -7.56
N TRP A 12 3.30 3.29 -6.70
CA TRP A 12 4.10 4.29 -5.99
C TRP A 12 5.52 3.78 -5.73
N PRO A 13 6.39 3.78 -6.76
CA PRO A 13 7.77 3.34 -6.60
C PRO A 13 8.57 4.20 -5.61
N PRO A 14 9.53 3.62 -4.87
CA PRO A 14 9.91 2.19 -4.88
C PRO A 14 9.05 1.30 -3.95
N TYR A 15 8.04 1.86 -3.30
CA TYR A 15 7.29 1.21 -2.22
C TYR A 15 6.32 0.14 -2.71
N THR A 16 5.55 0.47 -3.75
CA THR A 16 4.55 -0.40 -4.36
C THR A 16 4.53 -0.22 -5.87
N GLY A 17 4.30 -1.28 -6.63
CA GLY A 17 4.20 -1.17 -8.09
C GLY A 17 4.19 -2.50 -8.83
N ALA A 18 3.38 -2.61 -9.88
CA ALA A 18 3.12 -3.91 -10.53
C ALA A 18 4.37 -4.52 -11.18
N ARG A 19 5.33 -3.67 -11.59
CA ARG A 19 6.55 -4.07 -12.30
C ARG A 19 7.79 -4.10 -11.39
N LEU A 20 7.65 -3.74 -10.12
CA LEU A 20 8.75 -3.79 -9.17
C LEU A 20 9.00 -5.23 -8.73
N THR A 21 10.26 -5.57 -8.43
CA THR A 21 10.59 -6.85 -7.81
C THR A 21 9.78 -7.02 -6.53
N GLY A 22 9.05 -8.13 -6.40
CA GLY A 22 8.19 -8.37 -5.23
C GLY A 22 7.01 -7.39 -5.07
N GLN A 23 6.71 -6.63 -6.13
CA GLN A 23 5.74 -5.53 -6.16
C GLN A 23 6.10 -4.32 -5.28
N GLY A 24 7.39 -4.19 -4.89
CA GLY A 24 7.90 -3.06 -4.12
C GLY A 24 8.23 -3.42 -2.66
N GLU A 25 9.03 -2.57 -2.01
CA GLU A 25 9.57 -2.82 -0.67
C GLU A 25 8.49 -3.02 0.39
N THR A 26 7.43 -2.20 0.34
CA THR A 26 6.31 -2.28 1.28
C THR A 26 5.50 -3.57 1.07
N SER A 27 5.28 -3.96 -0.20
CA SER A 27 4.63 -5.22 -0.55
C SER A 27 5.41 -6.44 -0.05
N LEU A 28 6.73 -6.43 -0.21
CA LEU A 28 7.63 -7.48 0.29
C LEU A 28 7.62 -7.59 1.81
N LEU A 29 7.59 -6.46 2.52
CA LEU A 29 7.46 -6.45 3.98
C LEU A 29 6.13 -7.09 4.41
N LEU A 30 5.01 -6.65 3.81
CA LEU A 30 3.68 -7.15 4.14
C LEU A 30 3.57 -8.65 3.88
N GLN A 31 4.03 -9.14 2.73
CA GLN A 31 4.08 -10.57 2.42
C GLN A 31 4.90 -11.37 3.45
N ARG A 32 6.04 -10.85 3.90
CA ARG A 32 6.89 -11.52 4.90
C ARG A 32 6.20 -11.63 6.26
N VAL A 33 5.61 -10.54 6.74
CA VAL A 33 4.90 -10.49 8.03
C VAL A 33 3.72 -11.47 8.03
N PHE A 34 2.86 -11.41 7.02
CA PHE A 34 1.70 -12.32 6.96
C PHE A 34 2.10 -13.79 6.77
N ARG A 35 3.21 -14.07 6.08
CA ARG A 35 3.75 -15.43 5.98
C ARG A 35 4.17 -15.99 7.33
N GLN A 36 4.77 -15.18 8.20
CA GLN A 36 5.10 -15.58 9.58
C GLN A 36 3.85 -15.89 10.41
N LEU A 37 2.73 -15.24 10.10
CA LEU A 37 1.42 -15.50 10.70
C LEU A 37 0.66 -16.68 10.07
N GLY A 38 1.25 -17.39 9.10
CA GLY A 38 0.64 -18.54 8.45
C GLY A 38 -0.33 -18.20 7.31
N TYR A 39 -0.28 -16.97 6.76
CA TYR A 39 -1.08 -16.54 5.62
C TYR A 39 -0.23 -16.38 4.34
N GLN A 40 -0.87 -16.53 3.20
CA GLN A 40 -0.37 -16.00 1.92
C GLN A 40 -1.02 -14.67 1.63
N VAL A 41 -0.32 -13.80 0.90
CA VAL A 41 -0.81 -12.48 0.51
C VAL A 41 -0.75 -12.38 -1.00
N GLN A 42 -1.91 -12.10 -1.61
CA GLN A 42 -2.01 -11.63 -2.97
C GLN A 42 -2.21 -10.12 -2.96
N ILE A 43 -1.44 -9.41 -3.77
CA ILE A 43 -1.48 -7.95 -3.88
C ILE A 43 -1.84 -7.62 -5.33
N ASP A 44 -2.84 -6.77 -5.51
CA ASP A 44 -3.25 -6.26 -6.81
C ASP A 44 -3.01 -4.74 -6.85
N VAL A 45 -2.27 -4.28 -7.87
CA VAL A 45 -1.90 -2.87 -8.06
C VAL A 45 -2.86 -2.22 -9.05
N MET A 46 -3.42 -1.06 -8.68
CA MET A 46 -4.45 -0.35 -9.48
C MET A 46 -4.50 1.15 -9.12
N PRO A 47 -5.30 1.98 -9.81
CA PRO A 47 -5.51 3.37 -9.41
C PRO A 47 -5.98 3.47 -7.94
N TRP A 48 -5.48 4.47 -7.21
CA TRP A 48 -5.69 4.56 -5.77
C TRP A 48 -7.17 4.62 -5.35
N SER A 49 -7.99 5.34 -6.12
CA SER A 49 -9.45 5.40 -5.91
C SER A 49 -10.08 4.01 -5.93
N ASP A 50 -9.65 3.15 -6.84
CA ASP A 50 -10.19 1.81 -7.04
C ASP A 50 -9.71 0.87 -5.94
N ALA A 51 -8.43 0.99 -5.55
CA ALA A 51 -7.86 0.23 -4.45
C ALA A 51 -8.64 0.41 -3.15
N MET A 52 -9.02 1.66 -2.82
CA MET A 52 -9.87 1.96 -1.66
C MET A 52 -11.33 1.52 -1.88
N ALA A 53 -11.90 1.79 -3.06
CA ALA A 53 -13.30 1.52 -3.35
C ALA A 53 -13.63 0.02 -3.23
N LEU A 54 -12.76 -0.87 -3.75
CA LEU A 54 -12.98 -2.31 -3.70
C LEU A 54 -13.00 -2.85 -2.26
N VAL A 55 -12.16 -2.31 -1.37
CA VAL A 55 -12.16 -2.67 0.06
C VAL A 55 -13.42 -2.15 0.74
N ASN A 56 -13.76 -0.88 0.51
CA ASN A 56 -14.93 -0.23 1.10
C ASN A 56 -16.26 -0.88 0.71
N GLN A 57 -16.36 -1.29 -0.55
CA GLN A 57 -17.54 -1.94 -1.09
C GLN A 57 -17.51 -3.47 -0.86
N GLN A 58 -16.49 -3.98 -0.17
CA GLN A 58 -16.29 -5.41 0.11
C GLN A 58 -16.30 -6.28 -1.16
N GLN A 59 -15.82 -5.72 -2.27
CA GLN A 59 -15.83 -6.38 -3.57
C GLN A 59 -14.59 -7.26 -3.74
N GLN A 60 -14.75 -8.32 -4.52
CA GLN A 60 -13.66 -9.22 -4.94
C GLN A 60 -12.86 -9.86 -3.79
N GLY A 61 -13.35 -9.78 -2.55
CA GLY A 61 -12.71 -10.38 -1.39
C GLY A 61 -11.46 -9.65 -0.89
N PHE A 62 -11.23 -8.39 -1.27
CA PHE A 62 -10.16 -7.59 -0.68
C PHE A 62 -10.39 -7.40 0.83
N ARG A 63 -9.32 -7.51 1.62
CA ARG A 63 -9.35 -7.44 3.09
C ARG A 63 -8.73 -6.15 3.64
N GLY A 64 -8.05 -5.41 2.80
CA GLY A 64 -7.45 -4.13 3.14
C GLY A 64 -6.71 -3.54 1.94
N PHE A 65 -6.26 -2.31 2.10
CA PHE A 65 -5.42 -1.60 1.14
C PHE A 65 -4.21 -1.01 1.87
N PHE A 66 -3.18 -0.67 1.11
CA PHE A 66 -1.98 -0.01 1.63
C PHE A 66 -1.24 0.70 0.48
N PRO A 67 -0.30 1.62 0.77
CA PRO A 67 -0.07 2.26 2.07
C PRO A 67 -1.14 3.31 2.39
N GLU A 68 -1.23 3.68 3.66
CA GLU A 68 -2.09 4.76 4.11
C GLU A 68 -1.49 5.42 5.36
N TYR A 69 -1.62 6.73 5.45
CA TYR A 69 -1.23 7.51 6.61
C TYR A 69 -2.29 7.39 7.71
N PRO A 70 -2.01 7.80 8.96
CA PRO A 70 -3.01 7.77 10.00
C PRO A 70 -4.30 8.50 9.59
N LEU A 71 -5.39 7.75 9.51
CA LEU A 71 -6.73 8.25 9.19
C LEU A 71 -7.60 8.32 10.43
N LEU A 72 -8.48 9.31 10.51
CA LEU A 72 -9.55 9.37 11.51
C LEU A 72 -10.88 8.90 10.89
N ASP A 73 -10.94 7.62 10.56
CA ASP A 73 -12.14 6.98 10.00
C ASP A 73 -12.40 5.65 10.71
N SER A 74 -13.53 5.56 11.40
CA SER A 74 -13.91 4.41 12.23
C SER A 74 -14.27 3.16 11.42
N ARG A 75 -14.37 3.27 10.09
CA ARG A 75 -14.61 2.11 9.21
C ARG A 75 -13.40 1.21 9.07
N TYR A 76 -12.20 1.68 9.42
CA TYR A 76 -10.96 0.94 9.24
C TYR A 76 -10.28 0.58 10.56
N ILE A 77 -9.65 -0.59 10.58
CA ILE A 77 -8.66 -0.96 11.59
C ILE A 77 -7.29 -0.70 10.98
N GLN A 78 -6.50 0.17 11.61
CA GLN A 78 -5.15 0.50 11.17
C GLN A 78 -4.13 -0.28 11.99
N THR A 79 -3.05 -0.74 11.34
CA THR A 79 -1.91 -1.35 12.02
C THR A 79 -1.05 -0.27 12.69
N SER A 80 -0.05 -0.67 13.46
CA SER A 80 1.10 0.22 13.69
C SER A 80 1.75 0.57 12.33
N ALA A 81 2.47 1.70 12.30
CA ALA A 81 3.20 2.10 11.11
C ALA A 81 4.17 0.98 10.66
N ILE A 82 4.12 0.63 9.38
CA ILE A 82 5.03 -0.35 8.76
C ILE A 82 6.18 0.32 8.01
N GLY A 83 6.18 1.66 7.97
CA GLY A 83 7.18 2.50 7.35
C GLY A 83 6.97 3.97 7.74
N TYR A 84 8.00 4.77 7.53
CA TYR A 84 8.00 6.21 7.76
C TYR A 84 8.56 6.90 6.52
N SER A 85 7.99 8.04 6.16
CA SER A 85 8.44 8.86 5.04
C SER A 85 8.66 10.29 5.51
N GLU A 86 9.70 10.93 4.98
CA GLU A 86 9.90 12.36 5.13
C GLU A 86 9.22 13.09 3.97
N LEU A 87 8.64 14.26 4.26
CA LEU A 87 8.06 15.13 3.25
C LEU A 87 9.09 16.16 2.80
N GLY A 88 9.31 16.25 1.50
CA GLY A 88 10.20 17.22 0.88
C GLY A 88 9.50 17.99 -0.23
N LEU A 89 9.93 19.23 -0.45
CA LEU A 89 9.57 20.00 -1.63
C LEU A 89 10.60 19.72 -2.73
N VAL A 90 10.12 19.53 -3.96
CA VAL A 90 10.97 19.32 -5.13
C VAL A 90 10.71 20.45 -6.11
N GLU A 91 11.78 21.06 -6.60
CA GLU A 91 11.73 22.11 -7.61
C GLU A 91 12.62 21.78 -8.81
N PRO A 92 12.33 22.35 -10.00
CA PRO A 92 13.23 22.23 -11.14
C PRO A 92 14.55 22.96 -10.86
N VAL A 93 15.68 22.28 -11.04
CA VAL A 93 17.03 22.88 -10.90
C VAL A 93 17.22 24.08 -11.83
N GLN A 94 16.62 24.04 -13.03
CA GLN A 94 16.78 25.08 -14.06
C GLN A 94 15.85 26.29 -13.86
N ALA A 95 14.85 26.17 -12.99
CA ALA A 95 13.87 27.22 -12.72
C ALA A 95 13.36 27.05 -11.28
N PRO A 96 14.22 27.32 -10.28
CA PRO A 96 13.84 27.16 -8.88
C PRO A 96 12.70 28.12 -8.52
N LEU A 97 11.87 27.69 -7.58
CA LEU A 97 10.90 28.53 -6.91
C LEU A 97 11.70 29.54 -6.07
N LEU A 98 11.68 30.81 -6.46
CA LEU A 98 12.33 31.90 -5.73
C LEU A 98 11.59 32.13 -4.41
N LEU A 99 11.81 31.27 -3.42
CA LEU A 99 11.33 31.41 -2.04
C LEU A 99 12.14 32.46 -1.29
#